data_AF-A0A849UK39-F1
#
_entry.id   AF-A0A849UK39-F1
#
_cell.length_a   1.000
_cell.length_b   1.000
_cell.length_c   1.000
_cell.angle_alpha   90.00
_cell.angle_beta   90.00
_cell.angle_gamma   90.00
#
_symmetry.space_group_name_H-M   'P 1'
#
loop_
_entity.id
_entity.type
_entity.pdbx_description
1 polymer ?
#
loop_
_entity_poly.entity_id
_entity_poly.type
_entity_poly.pdbx_seq_one_letter_code
_entity_poly.pdbx_strand_id
1 'polypeptide(L)'
;MPNNVYNIPVYGKPIELDDQGVYYAINRKTGDINNVFQLVYEEDDWYLYQLKNTGKNGEMGWVILADNGDYPLKSLSSEEVRYHFDKPEYAEPKGAWQLMRNSRYGFGKFTPIHVEDTIRYAMILFSGAEMLIPLLILKIENSSLQSLAEPDQ
;
A
#
# COMPACT_ATOMS: atom_id res chain seq x y z
N MET A 1 9.51 -23.22 35.98
CA MET A 1 9.23 -23.25 34.54
C MET A 1 9.07 -21.82 34.08
N PRO A 2 9.87 -21.29 33.15
CA PRO A 2 9.61 -19.97 32.61
C PRO A 2 8.40 -20.08 31.67
N ASN A 3 7.34 -19.34 31.96
CA ASN A 3 6.26 -19.12 31.02
C ASN A 3 6.84 -18.41 29.80
N ASN A 4 7.01 -19.13 28.69
CA ASN A 4 7.24 -18.53 27.38
C ASN A 4 5.93 -17.84 26.96
N VAL A 5 5.68 -16.67 27.53
CA VAL A 5 4.68 -15.74 27.02
C VAL A 5 5.29 -15.14 25.76
N TYR A 6 5.04 -15.80 24.63
CA TYR A 6 5.22 -15.13 23.34
C TYR A 6 4.18 -14.02 23.28
N ASN A 7 4.64 -12.78 23.50
CA ASN A 7 3.89 -11.59 23.15
C ASN A 7 3.74 -11.60 21.62
N ILE A 8 2.68 -12.25 21.13
CA ILE A 8 2.25 -12.09 19.74
C ILE A 8 1.82 -10.63 19.63
N PRO A 9 2.41 -9.81 18.75
CA PRO A 9 1.94 -8.45 18.54
C PRO A 9 0.48 -8.54 18.09
N VAL A 10 -0.46 -8.11 18.93
CA VAL A 10 -1.90 -8.30 18.71
C VAL A 10 -2.44 -7.35 17.62
N TYR A 11 -1.64 -6.43 17.08
CA TYR A 11 -2.08 -5.49 16.06
C TYR A 11 -0.97 -5.21 15.06
N GLY A 12 -1.28 -5.25 13.76
CA GLY A 12 -0.34 -4.91 12.69
C GLY A 12 0.19 -3.50 12.89
N LYS A 13 1.46 -3.25 12.55
CA LYS A 13 2.08 -1.93 12.72
C LYS A 13 1.25 -0.90 11.96
N PRO A 14 0.88 0.24 12.58
CA PRO A 14 0.14 1.28 11.90
C PRO A 14 0.91 1.79 10.69
N ILE A 15 0.17 2.49 9.82
CA ILE A 15 0.78 3.23 8.72
C ILE A 15 1.34 4.53 9.33
N GLU A 16 2.65 4.71 9.21
CA GLU A 16 3.45 5.74 9.86
C GLU A 16 4.18 6.59 8.81
N LEU A 17 4.82 7.67 9.24
CA LEU A 17 5.53 8.60 8.33
C LEU A 17 6.65 7.91 7.53
N ASP A 18 7.22 6.82 8.05
CA ASP A 18 8.22 6.02 7.36
C ASP A 18 7.65 5.25 6.16
N ASP A 19 6.33 5.07 6.10
CA ASP A 19 5.61 4.49 4.97
C ASP A 19 5.41 5.49 3.84
N GLN A 20 5.63 6.80 4.04
CA GLN A 20 5.62 7.76 2.94
C GLN A 20 6.61 7.36 1.84
N GLY A 21 6.22 7.51 0.57
CA GLY A 21 7.12 7.26 -0.55
C GLY A 21 6.45 6.81 -1.84
N VAL A 22 7.28 6.37 -2.78
CA VAL A 22 6.86 5.88 -4.09
C VAL A 22 6.78 4.37 -4.08
N TYR A 23 5.72 3.86 -4.68
CA TYR A 23 5.41 2.44 -4.79
C TYR A 23 5.16 2.06 -6.23
N TYR A 24 5.37 0.79 -6.58
CA TYR A 24 5.12 0.31 -7.93
C TYR A 24 4.53 -1.10 -7.95
N ALA A 25 3.73 -1.37 -8.98
CA ALA A 25 3.22 -2.69 -9.28
C ALA A 25 3.97 -3.26 -10.49
N ILE A 26 4.30 -4.55 -10.41
CA ILE A 26 4.91 -5.30 -11.50
C ILE A 26 3.84 -6.11 -12.22
N ASN A 27 3.85 -6.05 -13.55
CA ASN A 27 3.10 -6.98 -14.37
C ASN A 27 3.72 -8.38 -14.26
N ARG A 28 3.03 -9.32 -13.62
CA ARG A 28 3.54 -10.69 -13.41
C ARG A 28 3.85 -11.45 -14.71
N LYS A 29 3.26 -11.05 -15.84
CA LYS A 29 3.51 -11.72 -17.14
C LYS A 29 4.77 -11.22 -17.82
N THR A 30 5.06 -9.92 -17.74
CA THR A 30 6.17 -9.30 -18.48
C THR A 30 7.36 -8.95 -17.59
N GLY A 31 7.16 -8.80 -16.28
CA GLY A 31 8.16 -8.31 -15.35
C GLY A 31 8.28 -6.78 -15.31
N ASP A 32 7.57 -6.07 -16.18
CA ASP A 32 7.65 -4.61 -16.28
C ASP A 32 6.82 -3.91 -15.20
N ILE A 33 7.23 -2.69 -14.85
CA ILE A 33 6.43 -1.79 -14.02
C ILE A 33 5.22 -1.33 -14.84
N ASN A 34 4.01 -1.55 -14.32
CA ASN A 34 2.77 -1.14 -14.99
C ASN A 34 2.07 0.04 -14.31
N ASN A 35 2.32 0.26 -13.02
CA ASN A 35 1.75 1.36 -12.26
C ASN A 35 2.77 1.86 -11.24
N VAL A 36 2.80 3.18 -11.06
CA VAL A 36 3.57 3.85 -10.03
C VAL A 36 2.62 4.70 -9.21
N PHE A 37 2.72 4.59 -7.89
CA PHE A 37 1.90 5.24 -6.90
C PHE A 37 2.77 6.04 -5.94
N GLN A 38 2.19 7.05 -5.30
CA GLN A 38 2.86 7.81 -4.26
C GLN A 38 1.92 7.96 -3.08
N LEU A 39 2.38 7.54 -1.90
CA LEU A 39 1.72 7.80 -0.62
C LEU A 39 2.41 9.02 0.01
N VAL A 40 1.63 10.03 0.39
CA VAL A 40 2.12 11.32 0.91
C VAL A 40 1.34 11.69 2.16
N TYR A 41 2.03 12.19 3.18
CA TYR A 41 1.43 12.79 4.37
C TYR A 41 1.63 14.31 4.33
N GLU A 42 0.54 15.06 4.18
CA GLU A 42 0.53 16.51 4.04
C GLU A 42 -0.65 17.08 4.84
N GLU A 43 -0.46 18.24 5.48
CA GLU A 43 -1.53 18.93 6.23
C GLU A 43 -2.31 18.03 7.22
N ASP A 44 -1.60 17.14 7.90
CA ASP A 44 -2.13 16.15 8.85
C ASP A 44 -3.00 15.02 8.26
N ASP A 45 -3.00 14.88 6.94
CA ASP A 45 -3.77 13.88 6.20
C ASP A 45 -2.91 13.04 5.26
N TRP A 46 -3.35 11.80 5.01
CA TRP A 46 -2.73 10.91 4.04
C TRP A 46 -3.39 11.03 2.67
N TYR A 47 -2.58 11.18 1.62
CA TYR A 47 -3.02 11.24 0.24
C TYR A 47 -2.33 10.18 -0.60
N LEU A 48 -3.02 9.79 -1.66
CA LEU A 48 -2.56 8.77 -2.56
C LEU A 48 -2.65 9.25 -4.00
N TYR A 49 -1.55 9.12 -4.73
CA TYR A 49 -1.42 9.54 -6.11
C TYR A 49 -1.02 8.37 -7.00
N GLN A 50 -1.32 8.50 -8.28
CA GLN A 50 -0.82 7.62 -9.33
C GLN A 50 -0.16 8.44 -10.42
N LEU A 51 1.01 8.00 -10.86
CA LEU A 51 1.68 8.59 -12.01
C LEU A 51 0.92 8.18 -13.27
N LYS A 52 0.44 9.16 -14.03
CA LYS A 52 -0.30 8.94 -15.28
C LYS A 52 0.25 9.83 -16.38
N ASN A 53 0.05 9.40 -17.62
CA ASN A 53 0.22 10.29 -18.75
C ASN A 53 -0.93 11.31 -18.73
N THR A 54 -0.59 12.58 -18.56
CA THR A 54 -1.54 13.69 -18.39
C THR A 54 -1.64 14.58 -19.63
N GLY A 55 -0.75 14.40 -20.61
CA GLY A 55 -0.68 15.24 -21.81
C GLY A 55 -0.66 14.42 -23.11
N LYS A 56 -0.88 15.10 -24.24
CA LYS A 56 -0.77 14.47 -25.57
C LYS A 56 0.67 14.15 -25.98
N ASN A 57 1.65 14.78 -25.32
CA ASN A 57 3.08 14.66 -25.64
C ASN A 57 3.82 13.64 -24.76
N GLY A 58 3.11 12.82 -23.97
CA GLY A 58 3.75 11.88 -23.05
C GLY A 58 4.20 12.50 -21.72
N GLU A 59 3.69 13.68 -21.37
CA GLU A 59 3.95 14.33 -20.09
C GLU A 59 3.33 13.52 -18.95
N MET A 60 4.18 13.02 -18.05
CA MET A 60 3.77 12.28 -16.87
C MET A 60 3.47 13.25 -15.72
N GLY A 61 2.34 13.04 -15.04
CA GLY A 61 1.93 13.83 -13.89
C GLY A 61 1.34 12.96 -12.79
N TRP A 62 1.50 13.40 -11.54
CA TRP A 62 0.86 12.79 -10.39
C TRP A 62 -0.62 13.19 -10.36
N VAL A 63 -1.50 12.19 -10.39
CA VAL A 63 -2.94 12.39 -10.31
C VAL A 63 -3.43 11.80 -9.00
N ILE A 64 -4.15 12.59 -8.21
CA ILE A 64 -4.73 12.13 -6.96
C ILE A 64 -5.75 11.02 -7.21
N LEU A 65 -5.67 9.95 -6.42
CA LEU A 65 -6.58 8.83 -6.46
C LEU A 65 -7.73 9.06 -5.50
N ALA A 66 -8.77 9.72 -5.99
CA ALA A 66 -9.98 10.02 -5.23
C ALA A 66 -11.21 10.01 -6.16
N ASP A 67 -12.40 10.00 -5.56
CA ASP A 67 -13.65 10.24 -6.26
C ASP A 67 -14.42 11.38 -5.57
N ASN A 68 -14.94 12.31 -6.37
CA ASN A 68 -15.84 13.40 -5.97
C ASN A 68 -15.50 14.13 -4.64
N GLY A 69 -14.24 14.52 -4.44
CA GLY A 69 -13.85 15.38 -3.32
C GLY A 69 -13.43 14.66 -2.03
N ASP A 70 -13.55 13.34 -1.97
CA ASP A 70 -13.06 12.53 -0.85
C ASP A 70 -11.58 12.17 -1.07
N TYR A 71 -10.72 13.16 -0.86
CA TYR A 71 -9.29 13.06 -1.14
C TYR A 71 -8.51 12.30 -0.05
N PRO A 72 -8.61 12.68 1.24
CA PRO A 72 -7.79 12.08 2.29
C PRO A 72 -8.15 10.61 2.53
N LEU A 73 -7.14 9.80 2.81
CA LEU A 73 -7.31 8.44 3.29
C LEU A 73 -7.60 8.43 4.79
N LYS A 74 -8.56 7.62 5.20
CA LYS A 74 -8.92 7.41 6.61
C LYS A 74 -8.62 5.98 7.02
N SER A 75 -8.00 5.82 8.18
CA SER A 75 -7.75 4.50 8.78
C SER A 75 -9.06 3.76 9.03
N LEU A 76 -9.09 2.48 8.68
CA LEU A 76 -10.18 1.59 9.03
C LEU A 76 -10.00 0.99 10.42
N SER A 77 -11.12 0.70 11.08
CA SER A 77 -11.11 -0.04 12.33
C SER A 77 -10.63 -1.48 12.13
N SER A 78 -10.11 -2.11 13.19
CA SER A 78 -9.70 -3.51 13.11
C SER A 78 -10.85 -4.48 12.81
N GLU A 79 -12.10 -4.08 13.02
CA GLU A 79 -13.28 -4.87 12.66
C GLU A 79 -13.53 -4.82 11.14
N GLU A 80 -13.45 -3.63 10.54
CA GLU A 80 -13.57 -3.44 9.10
C GLU A 80 -12.42 -4.12 8.34
N VAL A 81 -11.20 -4.04 8.85
CA VAL A 81 -10.06 -4.77 8.27
C VAL A 81 -10.29 -6.29 8.33
N ARG A 82 -10.76 -6.81 9.47
CA ARG A 82 -11.09 -8.23 9.61
C ARG A 82 -12.19 -8.64 8.62
N TYR A 83 -13.25 -7.85 8.48
CA TYR A 83 -14.31 -8.13 7.49
C TYR A 83 -13.76 -8.34 6.07
N HIS A 84 -12.73 -7.59 5.68
CA HIS A 84 -12.12 -7.73 4.34
C HIS A 84 -11.12 -8.88 4.21
N PHE A 85 -10.39 -9.22 5.27
CA PHE A 85 -9.26 -10.16 5.22
C PHE A 85 -9.49 -11.49 5.95
N ASP A 86 -10.67 -11.75 6.50
CA ASP A 86 -11.01 -13.03 7.17
C ASP A 86 -11.30 -14.19 6.20
N LYS A 87 -11.11 -13.99 4.89
CA LYS A 87 -11.35 -15.01 3.88
C LYS A 87 -10.15 -15.97 3.75
N PRO A 88 -10.37 -17.27 3.44
CA PRO A 88 -9.30 -18.27 3.37
C PRO A 88 -8.14 -17.92 2.42
N GLU A 89 -8.42 -17.19 1.34
CA GLU A 89 -7.40 -16.73 0.38
C GLU A 89 -6.37 -15.75 0.98
N TYR A 90 -6.65 -15.18 2.15
CA TYR A 90 -5.76 -14.27 2.89
C TYR A 90 -5.18 -14.88 4.16
N ALA A 91 -5.46 -16.17 4.42
CA ALA A 91 -5.03 -16.85 5.64
C ALA A 91 -3.50 -17.03 5.75
N GLU A 92 -2.78 -16.96 4.63
CA GLU A 92 -1.32 -17.06 4.57
C GLU A 92 -0.75 -15.94 3.66
N PRO A 93 0.35 -15.27 4.06
CA PRO A 93 1.13 -15.47 5.29
C PRO A 93 0.42 -14.98 6.56
N LYS A 94 0.77 -15.54 7.71
CA LYS A 94 0.27 -15.08 9.03
C LYS A 94 0.80 -13.68 9.37
N GLY A 95 -0.09 -12.79 9.75
CA GLY A 95 0.23 -11.41 10.10
C GLY A 95 -1.03 -10.58 10.29
N ALA A 96 -0.87 -9.27 10.24
CA ALA A 96 -1.96 -8.34 10.39
C ALA A 96 -1.88 -7.23 9.34
N TRP A 97 -3.03 -6.98 8.71
CA TRP A 97 -3.23 -5.85 7.82
C TRP A 97 -3.60 -4.60 8.61
N GLN A 98 -3.10 -3.46 8.14
CA GLN A 98 -3.63 -2.13 8.39
C GLN A 98 -4.05 -1.54 7.05
N LEU A 99 -5.12 -0.73 7.07
CA LEU A 99 -5.74 -0.23 5.87
C LEU A 99 -6.22 1.20 6.09
N MET A 100 -5.85 2.09 5.18
CA MET A 100 -6.48 3.40 5.03
C MET A 100 -7.21 3.45 3.70
N ARG A 101 -8.34 4.16 3.64
CA ARG A 101 -9.09 4.35 2.39
C ARG A 101 -9.80 5.68 2.33
N ASN A 102 -10.01 6.16 1.11
CA ASN A 102 -11.11 7.06 0.81
C ASN A 102 -12.29 6.24 0.26
N SER A 103 -13.22 6.90 -0.43
CA SER A 103 -14.41 6.28 -1.00
C SER A 103 -14.13 5.16 -2.00
N ARG A 104 -13.00 5.23 -2.73
CA ARG A 104 -12.71 4.34 -3.86
C ARG A 104 -11.36 3.64 -3.80
N TYR A 105 -10.36 4.24 -3.16
CA TYR A 105 -9.00 3.77 -3.14
C TYR A 105 -8.52 3.57 -1.72
N GLY A 106 -7.67 2.57 -1.50
CA GLY A 106 -7.01 2.35 -0.24
C GLY A 106 -5.58 1.87 -0.37
N PHE A 107 -4.86 2.06 0.71
CA PHE A 107 -3.49 1.65 0.91
C PHE A 107 -3.41 0.70 2.09
N GLY A 108 -2.89 -0.49 1.84
CA GLY A 108 -2.74 -1.55 2.84
C GLY A 108 -1.27 -1.78 3.20
N LYS A 109 -1.01 -1.95 4.50
CA LYS A 109 0.28 -2.40 5.04
C LYS A 109 0.08 -3.71 5.77
N PHE A 110 0.78 -4.75 5.35
CA PHE A 110 0.79 -6.05 6.00
C PHE A 110 2.06 -6.24 6.81
N THR A 111 1.89 -6.46 8.11
CA THR A 111 2.99 -6.81 9.01
C THR A 111 2.95 -8.31 9.30
N PRO A 112 3.96 -9.09 8.89
CA PRO A 112 4.02 -10.52 9.19
C PRO A 112 4.28 -10.78 10.70
N ILE A 113 3.89 -11.96 11.18
CA ILE A 113 4.20 -12.38 12.56
C ILE A 113 5.68 -12.69 12.74
N HIS A 114 6.32 -13.29 11.73
CA HIS A 114 7.73 -13.64 11.76
C HIS A 114 8.56 -12.42 11.33
N VAL A 115 9.51 -12.02 12.18
CA VAL A 115 10.34 -10.81 11.96
C VAL A 115 11.25 -10.93 10.73
N GLU A 116 11.54 -12.16 10.31
CA GLU A 116 12.33 -12.46 9.11
C GLU A 116 11.53 -12.23 7.81
N ASP A 117 10.20 -12.23 7.89
CA ASP A 117 9.35 -11.97 6.74
C ASP A 117 9.27 -10.46 6.46
N THR A 118 9.22 -10.12 5.19
CA THR A 118 9.16 -8.72 4.75
C THR A 118 7.75 -8.15 4.89
N ILE A 119 7.65 -6.89 5.32
CA ILE A 119 6.42 -6.10 5.24
C ILE A 119 5.95 -6.04 3.78
N ARG A 120 4.64 -6.18 3.56
CA ARG A 120 4.05 -6.11 2.23
C ARG A 120 3.09 -4.94 2.14
N TYR A 121 2.95 -4.38 0.95
CA TYR A 121 2.05 -3.27 0.69
C TYR A 121 1.06 -3.63 -0.40
N ALA A 122 -0.12 -3.03 -0.35
CA ALA A 122 -1.17 -3.24 -1.33
C ALA A 122 -1.88 -1.95 -1.69
N MET A 123 -2.16 -1.82 -2.98
CA MET A 123 -3.13 -0.89 -3.54
C MET A 123 -4.49 -1.58 -3.64
N ILE A 124 -5.53 -0.95 -3.11
CA ILE A 124 -6.85 -1.55 -3.01
C ILE A 124 -7.88 -0.65 -3.68
N LEU A 125 -8.78 -1.24 -4.44
CA LEU A 125 -9.96 -0.56 -4.96
C LEU A 125 -11.19 -1.04 -4.20
N PHE A 126 -12.11 -0.12 -3.96
CA PHE A 126 -13.40 -0.39 -3.33
C PHE A 126 -14.54 -0.14 -4.31
N SER A 127 -15.55 -1.01 -4.23
CA SER A 127 -16.85 -0.82 -4.84
C SER A 127 -17.87 -0.60 -3.71
N GLY A 128 -17.98 0.65 -3.25
CA GLY A 128 -18.75 0.98 -2.05
C GLY A 128 -18.04 0.49 -0.79
N ALA A 129 -18.69 -0.40 -0.04
CA ALA A 129 -18.07 -1.05 1.13
C ALA A 129 -17.18 -2.23 0.72
N GLU A 130 -17.39 -2.82 -0.47
CA GLU A 130 -16.73 -4.07 -0.83
C GLU A 130 -15.31 -3.86 -1.36
N MET A 131 -14.38 -4.65 -0.83
CA MET A 131 -12.98 -4.67 -1.25
C MET A 131 -12.82 -5.53 -2.51
N LEU A 132 -12.22 -4.94 -3.56
CA LEU A 132 -11.80 -5.68 -4.75
C LEU A 132 -10.43 -6.34 -4.51
N ILE A 133 -10.00 -7.21 -5.42
CA ILE A 133 -8.73 -7.93 -5.30
C ILE A 133 -7.57 -6.94 -5.09
N PRO A 134 -6.83 -7.03 -3.96
CA PRO A 134 -5.70 -6.15 -3.69
C PRO A 134 -4.58 -6.33 -4.73
N LEU A 135 -4.05 -5.22 -5.21
CA LEU A 135 -2.87 -5.16 -6.05
C LEU A 135 -1.63 -5.02 -5.15
N LEU A 136 -0.83 -6.08 -5.04
CA LEU A 136 0.43 -6.00 -4.31
C LEU A 136 1.39 -5.01 -4.98
N ILE A 137 1.99 -4.16 -4.16
CA ILE A 137 2.94 -3.12 -4.58
C ILE A 137 4.23 -3.23 -3.78
N LEU A 138 5.31 -2.77 -4.39
CA LEU A 138 6.63 -2.72 -3.80
C LEU A 138 6.99 -1.27 -3.53
N LYS A 139 7.60 -1.01 -2.37
CA LYS A 139 8.17 0.30 -2.08
C LYS A 139 9.46 0.47 -2.86
N ILE A 140 9.68 1.63 -3.45
CA ILE A 140 10.97 1.96 -4.04
C ILE A 140 11.94 2.26 -2.90
N GLU A 141 13.03 1.51 -2.84
CA GLU A 141 14.15 1.81 -1.95
C GLU A 141 14.97 2.98 -2.54
N ASN A 142 15.44 3.90 -1.69
CA ASN A 142 16.19 5.09 -2.13
C ASN A 142 17.42 4.76 -2.99
N SER A 143 18.05 3.59 -2.79
CA SER A 143 19.16 3.11 -3.61
C SER A 143 18.78 2.82 -5.06
N SER A 144 17.53 2.49 -5.34
CA SER A 144 17.04 2.13 -6.68
C SER A 144 16.63 3.34 -7.53
N LEU A 145 16.39 4.50 -6.91
CA LEU A 145 16.12 5.75 -7.64
C LEU A 145 17.38 6.34 -8.27
N GLN A 146 18.55 6.14 -7.65
CA GLN A 146 19.84 6.61 -8.19
C GLN A 146 20.20 5.88 -9.49
N SER A 147 19.99 4.57 -9.56
CA SER A 147 20.26 3.77 -10.77
C SER A 147 19.34 4.07 -11.95
N LEU A 148 18.20 4.74 -11.73
CA LEU A 148 17.28 5.16 -12.79
C LEU A 148 17.54 6.61 -13.26
N ALA A 149 18.28 7.38 -12.47
CA ALA A 149 18.62 8.78 -12.76
C ALA A 149 19.99 8.95 -13.43
N GLU A 150 20.86 7.93 -13.36
CA GLU A 150 22.12 7.88 -14.07
C GLU A 150 21.92 7.17 -15.41
N PRO A 151 21.90 7.87 -16.56
CA PRO A 151 22.02 7.20 -17.84
C PRO A 151 23.41 6.56 -17.89
N ASP A 152 23.45 5.29 -18.31
CA ASP A 152 24.69 4.56 -18.58
C ASP A 152 25.69 5.47 -19.30
N GLN A 153 26.84 5.73 -18.67
CA GLN A 153 27.97 6.41 -19.30
C GLN A 153 28.66 5.52 -20.33
#